data_AF-A0A9D4TDU1-F1
#
_entry.id   AF-A0A9D4TDU1-F1
#
_cell.length_a   1.000
_cell.length_b   1.000
_cell.length_c   1.000
_cell.angle_alpha   90.00
_cell.angle_beta   90.00
_cell.angle_gamma   90.00
#
_symmetry.space_group_name_H-M   'P 1'
#
loop_
_entity.id
_entity.type
_entity.pdbx_description
1 polymer ?
#
loop_
_entity_poly.entity_id
_entity_poly.type
_entity_poly.pdbx_seq_one_letter_code
_entity_poly.pdbx_strand_id
1 'polypeptide(L)'
;MSTDYFTQPPPRSLADDVMYKKMAHCCSKLQCHTQAALLCQLMEEPDYGASFKSLNERQCQDSCDSLYEHVFDVTLLEFLVHLHTRRGELESRQKALHCMGLLELNASNNEEIQREAANVRRGNFLRVMARQYL
;
A
#
# COMPACT_ATOMS: atom_id res chain seq x y z
N MET A 1 0.15 16.34 18.95
CA MET A 1 -0.27 16.01 17.58
C MET A 1 0.98 15.91 16.74
N SER A 2 1.55 14.71 16.58
CA SER A 2 2.96 14.56 16.19
C SER A 2 3.23 14.64 14.68
N THR A 3 2.18 14.61 13.84
CA THR A 3 2.30 14.58 12.36
C THR A 3 1.28 15.45 11.62
N ASP A 4 0.50 16.26 12.35
CA ASP A 4 -0.62 17.07 11.84
C ASP A 4 -1.46 16.31 10.78
N TYR A 5 -2.14 15.25 11.24
CA TYR A 5 -2.97 14.37 10.42
C TYR A 5 -2.24 13.72 9.23
N PHE A 6 -1.02 13.23 9.47
CA PHE A 6 -0.16 12.55 8.48
C PHE A 6 0.21 13.43 7.28
N THR A 7 0.25 14.76 7.45
CA THR A 7 0.89 15.66 6.46
C THR A 7 2.38 15.43 6.38
N GLN A 8 2.99 14.86 7.43
CA GLN A 8 4.35 14.37 7.44
C GLN A 8 4.40 12.88 7.82
N PRO A 9 5.40 12.12 7.33
CA PRO A 9 5.61 10.75 7.78
C PRO A 9 5.76 10.67 9.30
N PRO A 10 5.10 9.71 9.97
CA PRO A 10 5.28 9.55 11.41
C PRO A 10 6.73 9.22 11.75
N PRO A 11 7.29 9.82 12.84
CA PRO A 11 8.59 9.42 13.34
C PRO A 11 8.61 7.91 13.64
N ARG A 12 9.73 7.24 13.38
CA ARG A 12 9.87 5.80 13.65
C ARG A 12 9.71 5.43 15.12
N SER A 13 9.99 6.36 16.05
CA SER A 13 9.72 6.17 17.47
C SER A 13 8.23 6.04 17.80
N LEU A 14 7.34 6.48 16.88
CA LEU A 14 5.89 6.43 17.02
C LEU A 14 5.27 5.32 16.17
N ALA A 15 5.79 5.09 14.95
CA ALA A 15 5.31 4.08 14.02
C ALA A 15 6.50 3.28 13.46
N ASP A 16 6.82 2.18 14.14
CA ASP A 16 7.87 1.25 13.76
C ASP A 16 7.33 0.03 12.99
N ASP A 17 8.23 -0.80 12.48
CA ASP A 17 7.87 -2.01 11.74
C ASP A 17 7.05 -2.99 12.59
N VAL A 18 7.29 -3.04 13.90
CA VAL A 18 6.52 -3.89 14.82
C VAL A 18 5.06 -3.43 14.87
N MET A 19 4.82 -2.12 14.93
CA MET A 19 3.48 -1.54 14.87
C MET A 19 2.81 -1.84 13.53
N TYR A 20 3.47 -1.61 12.40
CA TYR A 20 2.89 -1.91 11.08
C TYR A 20 2.59 -3.40 10.91
N LYS A 21 3.44 -4.30 11.42
CA LYS A 21 3.17 -5.75 11.43
C LYS A 21 1.92 -6.10 12.22
N LYS A 22 1.74 -5.49 13.41
CA LYS A 22 0.53 -5.68 14.21
C LYS A 22 -0.72 -5.13 13.50
N MET A 23 -0.62 -3.95 12.88
CA MET A 23 -1.73 -3.37 12.10
C MET A 23 -2.10 -4.27 10.92
N ALA A 24 -1.12 -4.77 10.17
CA ALA A 24 -1.35 -5.68 9.04
C ALA A 24 -1.99 -7.00 9.49
N HIS A 25 -1.59 -7.51 10.66
CA HIS A 25 -2.22 -8.67 11.27
C HIS A 25 -3.69 -8.41 11.62
N CYS A 26 -4.01 -7.28 12.24
CA CYS A 26 -5.39 -6.88 12.54
C CYS A 26 -6.23 -6.76 11.26
N CYS A 27 -5.72 -6.09 10.22
CA CYS A 27 -6.41 -5.96 8.93
C CYS A 27 -6.69 -7.33 8.32
N SER A 28 -5.72 -8.25 8.36
CA SER A 28 -5.90 -9.63 7.88
C SER A 28 -7.00 -10.37 8.63
N LYS A 29 -7.12 -10.17 9.95
CA LYS A 29 -8.19 -10.78 10.78
C LYS A 29 -9.58 -10.20 10.48
N LEU A 30 -9.63 -8.95 10.02
CA LEU A 30 -10.84 -8.27 9.55
C LEU A 30 -11.17 -8.57 8.08
N GLN A 31 -10.39 -9.43 7.40
CA GLN A 31 -10.48 -9.70 5.96
C GLN A 31 -10.22 -8.46 5.09
N CYS A 32 -9.51 -7.45 5.60
CA CYS A 32 -9.00 -6.29 4.87
C CYS A 32 -7.58 -6.58 4.35
N HIS A 33 -7.47 -7.46 3.35
CA HIS A 33 -6.16 -7.96 2.91
C HIS A 33 -5.36 -6.99 2.04
N THR A 34 -6.03 -6.08 1.32
CA THR A 34 -5.36 -5.01 0.58
C THR A 34 -4.74 -4.00 1.56
N GLN A 35 -5.46 -3.61 2.61
CA GLN A 35 -4.92 -2.76 3.68
C GLN A 35 -3.74 -3.43 4.38
N ALA A 36 -3.83 -4.73 4.66
CA ALA A 36 -2.72 -5.49 5.23
C ALA A 36 -1.46 -5.46 4.34
N ALA A 37 -1.63 -5.66 3.03
CA ALA A 37 -0.54 -5.60 2.06
C ALA A 37 0.10 -4.20 1.96
N LEU A 38 -0.72 -3.16 1.94
CA LEU A 38 -0.25 -1.77 1.87
C LEU A 38 0.48 -1.36 3.16
N LEU A 39 0.12 -1.91 4.32
CA LEU A 39 0.86 -1.69 5.57
C LEU A 39 2.26 -2.33 5.53
N CYS A 40 2.43 -3.47 4.86
CA CYS A 40 3.75 -4.10 4.66
C CYS A 40 4.71 -3.21 3.87
N GLN A 41 4.20 -2.39 2.95
CA GLN A 41 5.02 -1.45 2.16
C GLN A 41 5.54 -0.26 3.01
N LEU A 42 4.97 -0.01 4.19
CA LEU A 42 5.34 1.13 5.05
C LEU A 42 6.55 0.86 5.95
N MET A 43 7.00 -0.39 5.99
CA MET A 43 8.17 -0.83 6.77
C MET A 43 9.46 -0.33 6.12
N GLU A 44 10.57 -0.33 6.86
CA GLU A 44 11.88 0.02 6.30
C GLU A 44 12.27 -0.90 5.14
N GLU A 45 12.09 -2.20 5.35
CA GLU A 45 12.17 -3.21 4.31
C GLU A 45 10.76 -3.76 4.07
N PRO A 46 10.16 -3.55 2.88
CA PRO A 46 8.84 -4.07 2.57
C PRO A 46 8.76 -5.59 2.75
N ASP A 47 7.79 -6.07 3.54
CA ASP A 47 7.53 -7.50 3.71
C ASP A 47 6.71 -8.04 2.52
N TYR A 48 7.39 -8.30 1.41
CA TYR A 48 6.77 -8.85 0.20
C TYR A 48 6.10 -10.20 0.42
N GLY A 49 6.66 -11.06 1.29
CA GLY A 49 6.10 -12.38 1.58
C GLY A 49 4.71 -12.28 2.20
N ALA A 50 4.57 -11.43 3.23
CA ALA A 50 3.28 -11.16 3.85
C ALA A 50 2.33 -10.37 2.93
N SER A 51 2.86 -9.41 2.17
CA SER A 51 2.08 -8.59 1.24
C SER A 51 1.46 -9.43 0.12
N PHE A 52 2.26 -10.22 -0.59
CA PHE A 52 1.79 -11.10 -1.68
C PHE A 52 0.82 -12.16 -1.18
N LYS A 53 1.07 -12.72 0.01
CA LYS A 53 0.13 -13.66 0.63
C LYS A 53 -1.23 -13.00 0.85
N SER A 54 -1.24 -11.78 1.40
CA SER A 54 -2.46 -11.03 1.66
C SER A 54 -3.20 -10.68 0.37
N LEU A 55 -2.50 -10.13 -0.63
CA LEU A 55 -3.09 -9.79 -1.93
C LEU A 55 -3.64 -11.00 -2.70
N ASN A 56 -3.10 -12.20 -2.45
CA ASN A 56 -3.58 -13.42 -3.09
C ASN A 56 -4.85 -14.01 -2.43
N GLU A 57 -5.35 -13.42 -1.35
CA GLU A 57 -6.68 -13.75 -0.84
C GLU A 57 -7.75 -13.34 -1.88
N ARG A 58 -8.87 -14.09 -1.92
CA ARG A 58 -9.97 -13.83 -2.87
C ARG A 58 -11.13 -13.06 -2.26
N GLN A 59 -11.32 -13.20 -0.96
CA GLN A 59 -12.38 -12.53 -0.23
C GLN A 59 -11.75 -11.36 0.51
N CYS A 60 -12.05 -10.16 0.08
CA CYS A 60 -11.62 -8.93 0.75
C CYS A 60 -12.85 -8.13 1.16
N GLN A 61 -12.80 -7.58 2.37
CA GLN A 61 -13.76 -6.61 2.89
C GLN A 61 -13.22 -5.17 2.88
N ASP A 62 -12.03 -4.95 2.32
CA ASP A 62 -11.56 -3.63 1.96
C ASP A 62 -11.88 -3.32 0.49
N SER A 63 -11.86 -2.04 0.12
CA SER A 63 -12.24 -1.55 -1.19
C SER A 63 -11.29 -1.98 -2.34
N CYS A 64 -10.48 -3.03 -2.15
CA CYS A 64 -9.63 -3.71 -3.11
C CYS A 64 -8.84 -2.75 -4.03
N ASP A 65 -9.17 -2.76 -5.31
CA ASP A 65 -8.45 -2.04 -6.36
C ASP A 65 -8.56 -0.51 -6.28
N SER A 66 -9.51 0.03 -5.50
CA SER A 66 -9.53 1.47 -5.20
C SER A 66 -8.35 1.90 -4.33
N LEU A 67 -7.72 0.98 -3.59
CA LEU A 67 -6.55 1.30 -2.78
C LEU A 67 -5.24 1.33 -3.58
N TYR A 68 -5.23 0.96 -4.86
CA TYR A 68 -3.99 0.92 -5.67
C TYR A 68 -3.36 2.28 -5.90
N GLU A 69 -4.14 3.37 -5.80
CA GLU A 69 -3.62 4.74 -5.82
C GLU A 69 -2.67 5.05 -4.64
N HIS A 70 -2.68 4.22 -3.61
CA HIS A 70 -1.84 4.35 -2.42
C HIS A 70 -0.59 3.47 -2.46
N VAL A 71 -0.45 2.64 -3.49
CA VAL A 71 0.74 1.81 -3.68
C VAL A 71 1.83 2.67 -4.31
N PHE A 72 2.99 2.76 -3.65
CA PHE A 72 4.17 3.45 -4.18
C PHE A 72 5.31 2.49 -4.53
N ASP A 73 5.16 1.23 -4.16
CA ASP A 73 6.11 0.16 -4.47
C ASP A 73 5.79 -0.47 -5.84
N VAL A 74 6.73 -0.34 -6.78
CA VAL A 74 6.56 -0.85 -8.16
C VAL A 74 6.48 -2.38 -8.18
N THR A 75 7.21 -3.07 -7.31
CA THR A 75 7.18 -4.55 -7.24
C THR A 75 5.79 -5.04 -6.77
N LEU A 76 5.14 -4.32 -5.86
CA LEU A 76 3.74 -4.62 -5.51
C LEU A 76 2.79 -4.40 -6.68
N LEU A 77 2.95 -3.32 -7.45
CA LEU A 77 2.13 -3.05 -8.64
C LEU A 77 2.32 -4.11 -9.73
N GLU A 78 3.56 -4.53 -9.99
CA GLU A 78 3.86 -5.62 -10.92
C GLU A 78 3.19 -6.93 -10.49
N PHE A 79 3.27 -7.25 -9.19
CA PHE A 79 2.59 -8.42 -8.63
C PHE A 79 1.07 -8.34 -8.83
N LEU A 80 0.45 -7.18 -8.58
CA LEU A 80 -0.97 -6.97 -8.80
C LEU A 80 -1.37 -7.15 -10.26
N VAL A 81 -0.59 -6.59 -11.20
CA VAL A 81 -0.81 -6.78 -12.64
C VAL A 81 -0.75 -8.25 -13.02
N HIS A 82 0.25 -8.98 -12.52
CA HIS A 82 0.39 -10.41 -12.76
C HIS A 82 -0.79 -11.21 -12.16
N LEU A 83 -1.17 -10.89 -10.92
CA LEU A 83 -2.26 -11.54 -10.19
C LEU A 83 -3.59 -11.40 -10.94
N HIS A 84 -3.96 -10.18 -11.31
CA HIS A 84 -5.20 -9.91 -12.04
C HIS A 84 -5.19 -10.52 -13.45
N THR A 85 -4.04 -10.53 -14.12
CA THR A 85 -3.89 -11.20 -15.43
C THR A 85 -4.17 -12.69 -15.30
N ARG A 86 -3.59 -13.36 -14.29
CA ARG A 86 -3.82 -14.79 -14.03
C ARG A 86 -5.29 -15.09 -13.65
N ARG A 87 -5.98 -14.14 -13.00
CA ARG A 87 -7.38 -14.28 -12.58
C ARG A 87 -8.39 -13.87 -13.65
N GLY A 88 -7.97 -13.23 -14.73
CA GLY A 88 -8.87 -12.69 -15.77
C GLY A 88 -9.59 -11.40 -15.35
N GLU A 89 -9.10 -10.70 -14.33
CA GLU A 89 -9.69 -9.49 -13.76
C GLU A 89 -9.22 -8.25 -14.53
N LEU A 90 -9.82 -8.01 -15.71
CA LEU A 90 -9.34 -7.01 -16.67
C LEU A 90 -9.36 -5.57 -16.13
N GLU A 91 -10.42 -5.19 -15.41
CA GLU A 91 -10.57 -3.82 -14.88
C GLU A 91 -9.53 -3.52 -13.79
N SER A 92 -9.39 -4.40 -12.79
CA SER A 92 -8.40 -4.23 -11.72
C SER A 92 -6.97 -4.31 -12.26
N ARG A 93 -6.72 -5.16 -13.26
CA ARG A 93 -5.44 -5.15 -14.00
C ARG A 93 -5.17 -3.78 -14.63
N GLN A 94 -6.17 -3.18 -15.28
CA GLN A 94 -6.01 -1.88 -15.93
C GLN A 94 -5.75 -0.77 -14.92
N LYS A 95 -6.39 -0.81 -13.74
CA LYS A 95 -6.11 0.12 -12.63
C LYS A 95 -4.67 -0.02 -12.13
N ALA A 96 -4.19 -1.24 -11.93
CA ALA A 96 -2.80 -1.48 -11.50
C ALA A 96 -1.79 -1.01 -12.55
N LEU A 97 -2.02 -1.31 -13.84
CA LEU A 97 -1.20 -0.81 -14.95
C LEU A 97 -1.19 0.73 -15.04
N HIS A 98 -2.36 1.35 -14.84
CA HIS A 98 -2.46 2.81 -14.82
C HIS A 98 -1.61 3.41 -13.69
N CYS A 99 -1.69 2.87 -12.48
CA CYS A 99 -0.88 3.32 -11.34
C CYS A 99 0.62 3.14 -11.62
N MET A 100 1.03 1.99 -12.15
CA MET A 100 2.42 1.70 -12.50
C MET A 100 2.97 2.62 -13.60
N GLY A 101 2.11 3.11 -14.50
CA GLY A 101 2.47 4.05 -15.55
C GLY A 101 2.56 5.52 -15.11
N LEU A 102 2.28 5.84 -13.83
CA LEU A 102 2.37 7.21 -13.33
C LEU A 102 3.82 7.67 -13.26
N LEU A 103 4.09 8.87 -13.78
CA LEU A 103 5.44 9.42 -13.90
C LEU A 103 6.16 9.54 -12.55
N GLU A 104 5.44 9.80 -11.46
CA GLU A 104 6.00 9.92 -10.11
C GLU A 104 6.56 8.59 -9.57
N LEU A 105 6.04 7.45 -10.04
CA LEU A 105 6.50 6.10 -9.65
C LEU A 105 7.58 5.54 -10.59
N ASN A 106 8.07 6.35 -11.53
CA ASN A 106 9.09 5.88 -12.46
C ASN A 106 10.39 5.53 -11.71
N ALA A 107 10.85 4.29 -11.85
CA ALA A 107 12.07 3.79 -11.22
C ALA A 107 13.34 4.55 -11.66
N SER A 108 13.29 5.27 -12.78
CA SER A 108 14.38 6.14 -13.26
C SER A 108 14.37 7.55 -12.67
N ASN A 109 13.35 7.91 -11.86
CA ASN A 109 13.36 9.16 -11.11
C ASN A 109 14.51 9.18 -10.09
N ASN A 110 14.93 10.37 -9.67
CA ASN A 110 15.88 10.49 -8.57
C ASN A 110 15.24 10.02 -7.24
N GLU A 111 16.09 9.68 -6.27
CA GLU A 111 15.63 9.21 -4.96
C GLU A 111 14.73 10.22 -4.23
N GLU A 112 14.92 11.51 -4.47
CA GLU A 112 14.12 12.58 -3.84
C GLU A 112 12.67 12.55 -4.33
N ILE A 113 12.45 12.44 -5.65
CA ILE A 113 11.10 12.33 -6.23
C ILE A 113 10.45 11.03 -5.78
N GLN A 114 11.17 9.90 -5.81
CA GLN A 114 10.64 8.62 -5.36
C GLN A 114 10.22 8.66 -3.88
N ARG A 115 11.04 9.30 -3.04
CA ARG A 115 10.76 9.48 -1.61
C ARG A 115 9.55 10.37 -1.39
N GLU A 116 9.43 11.46 -2.14
CA GLU A 116 8.29 12.38 -2.01
C GLU A 116 6.99 11.72 -2.48
N ALA A 117 7.00 11.03 -3.62
CA ALA A 117 5.85 10.26 -4.10
C ALA A 117 5.40 9.21 -3.07
N ALA A 118 6.35 8.47 -2.47
CA ALA A 118 6.08 7.51 -1.41
C ALA A 118 5.50 8.18 -0.14
N ASN A 119 6.02 9.34 0.26
CA ASN A 119 5.54 10.08 1.42
C ASN A 119 4.10 10.58 1.23
N VAL A 120 3.78 11.15 0.07
CA VAL A 120 2.43 11.62 -0.27
C VAL A 120 1.44 10.46 -0.26
N ARG A 121 1.78 9.35 -0.93
CA ARG A 121 0.92 8.15 -0.98
C ARG A 121 0.74 7.50 0.38
N ARG A 122 1.81 7.42 1.19
CA ARG A 122 1.76 6.98 2.60
C ARG A 122 0.81 7.84 3.41
N GLY A 123 0.94 9.17 3.34
CA GLY A 123 0.10 10.09 4.09
C GLY A 123 -1.37 9.98 3.70
N ASN A 124 -1.67 9.86 2.40
CA ASN A 124 -3.02 9.62 1.89
C ASN A 124 -3.61 8.32 2.45
N PHE A 125 -2.85 7.21 2.38
CA PHE A 125 -3.30 5.92 2.89
C PHE A 125 -3.61 5.95 4.38
N LEU A 126 -2.71 6.52 5.19
CA LEU A 126 -2.91 6.62 6.64
C LEU A 126 -4.12 7.50 6.99
N ARG A 127 -4.41 8.53 6.19
CA ARG A 127 -5.63 9.32 6.34
C ARG A 127 -6.89 8.54 5.98
N VAL A 128 -6.87 7.71 4.92
CA VAL A 128 -7.99 6.81 4.59
C VAL A 128 -8.24 5.83 5.74
N MET A 129 -7.18 5.20 6.27
CA MET A 129 -7.26 4.32 7.43
C MET A 129 -7.84 5.05 8.65
N ALA A 130 -7.34 6.25 8.96
CA ALA A 130 -7.86 7.04 10.08
C ALA A 130 -9.35 7.37 9.94
N ARG A 131 -9.83 7.74 8.75
CA ARG A 131 -11.26 8.02 8.50
C ARG A 131 -12.15 6.79 8.62
N GLN A 132 -11.61 5.61 8.36
CA GLN A 132 -12.38 4.37 8.41
C GLN A 132 -12.55 3.85 9.84
N TYR A 133 -11.56 4.07 10.71
CA TYR A 133 -11.49 3.42 12.03
C TYR A 133 -11.65 4.37 13.24
N LEU A 134 -11.65 5.70 13.03
CA LEU A 134 -11.84 6.72 14.07
C LEU A 134 -13.08 7.58 13.77
#